data_AF-A0AAE8FP43-F1
#
_entry.id   AF-A0AAE8FP43-F1
#
_cell.length_a   1.000
_cell.length_b   1.000
_cell.length_c   1.000
_cell.angle_alpha   90.00
_cell.angle_beta   90.00
_cell.angle_gamma   90.00
#
_symmetry.space_group_name_H-M   'P 1'
#
loop_
_entity.id
_entity.type
_entity.pdbx_description
1 polymer ?
#
loop_
_entity_poly.entity_id
_entity_poly.type
_entity_poly.pdbx_seq_one_letter_code
_entity_poly.pdbx_strand_id
1 'polypeptide(L)'
;ARNKEIYEREGKFVSGIDFSKWLNNEYIPKNQDMKWIKEISSKATKQAIMNRDKSFRDFFKKAKGFPKFKKKKNQDVKAYFPKNNKTDWTIERHRVKIPTLGWVRLKEFGYIPINSVVKSGTVSQKADRYYVSILVEDDYIEVSKSTNEGVGIDLGVKEFALCS
;
A
#
# COMPACT_ATOMS: atom_id res chain seq x y z
N ALA A 1 4.70 -1.26 22.09
CA ALA A 1 4.31 -1.85 23.37
C ALA A 1 4.80 -3.29 23.41
N ARG A 2 3.99 -4.30 23.03
CA ARG A 2 4.32 -5.73 23.20
C ARG A 2 5.73 -6.21 22.80
N ASN A 3 6.16 -6.04 21.55
CA ASN A 3 7.51 -6.50 21.15
C ASN A 3 8.65 -5.70 21.81
N LYS A 4 8.38 -4.45 22.22
CA LYS A 4 9.34 -3.66 22.98
C LYS A 4 9.47 -4.22 24.40
N GLU A 5 8.35 -4.50 25.06
CA GLU A 5 8.32 -5.14 26.39
C GLU A 5 9.00 -6.52 26.38
N ILE A 6 8.72 -7.35 25.37
CA ILE A 6 9.35 -8.69 25.24
C ILE A 6 10.84 -8.55 24.98
N TYR A 7 11.26 -7.59 24.16
CA TYR A 7 12.67 -7.34 23.92
C TYR A 7 13.39 -6.89 25.21
N GLU A 8 12.79 -5.97 25.97
CA GLU A 8 13.34 -5.49 27.24
C GLU A 8 13.44 -6.60 28.30
N ARG A 9 12.51 -7.57 28.29
CA ARG A 9 12.48 -8.68 29.25
C ARG A 9 13.35 -9.88 28.86
N GLU A 10 13.33 -10.26 27.58
CA GLU A 10 13.85 -11.56 27.12
C GLU A 10 14.90 -11.43 26.00
N GLY A 11 15.15 -10.22 25.50
CA GLY A 11 16.06 -9.99 24.37
C GLY A 11 15.56 -10.57 23.04
N LYS A 12 14.27 -10.95 22.95
CA LYS A 12 13.65 -11.58 21.77
C LYS A 12 12.51 -10.72 21.23
N PHE A 13 11.95 -11.11 20.08
CA PHE A 13 10.73 -10.49 19.54
C PHE A 13 9.76 -11.55 19.01
N VAL A 14 8.47 -11.24 19.03
CA VAL A 14 7.43 -12.12 18.50
C VAL A 14 7.30 -11.90 16.99
N SER A 15 7.25 -13.01 16.25
CA SER A 15 7.06 -13.00 14.81
C SER A 15 5.74 -12.31 14.41
N GLY A 16 5.64 -11.89 13.16
CA GLY A 16 4.40 -11.34 12.63
C GLY A 16 3.22 -12.30 12.72
N ILE A 17 3.46 -13.60 12.52
CA ILE A 17 2.41 -14.64 12.56
C ILE A 17 1.89 -14.82 13.99
N ASP A 18 2.80 -15.00 14.95
CA ASP A 18 2.43 -15.24 16.34
C ASP A 18 1.79 -14.00 16.97
N PHE A 19 2.26 -12.81 16.58
CA PHE A 19 1.62 -11.57 17.00
C PHE A 19 0.20 -11.45 16.45
N SER A 20 -0.06 -11.90 15.22
CA SER A 20 -1.41 -11.93 14.66
C SER A 20 -2.34 -12.85 15.45
N LYS A 21 -1.84 -14.01 15.92
CA LYS A 21 -2.60 -14.92 16.78
C LYS A 21 -2.91 -14.26 18.13
N TRP A 22 -1.90 -13.72 18.79
CA TRP A 22 -2.05 -12.99 20.05
C TRP A 22 -3.03 -11.82 19.93
N LEU A 23 -2.92 -11.02 18.86
CA LEU A 23 -3.80 -9.87 18.64
C LEU A 23 -5.28 -10.29 18.56
N ASN A 24 -5.58 -11.35 17.80
CA ASN A 24 -6.96 -11.76 17.53
C ASN A 24 -7.59 -12.59 18.66
N ASN A 25 -6.79 -13.43 19.33
CA ASN A 25 -7.28 -14.41 20.30
C ASN A 25 -7.14 -13.95 21.75
N GLU A 26 -6.22 -13.02 22.05
CA GLU A 26 -5.97 -12.57 23.41
C GLU A 26 -6.22 -11.07 23.58
N TYR A 27 -5.58 -10.24 22.76
CA TYR A 27 -5.61 -8.79 22.95
C TYR A 27 -6.99 -8.19 22.68
N ILE A 28 -7.56 -8.40 21.48
CA ILE A 28 -8.87 -7.81 21.12
C ILE A 28 -10.00 -8.33 22.04
N PRO A 29 -10.11 -9.63 22.37
CA PRO A 29 -11.14 -10.10 23.32
C PRO A 29 -11.05 -9.46 24.71
N LYS A 30 -9.84 -9.14 25.18
CA LYS A 30 -9.62 -8.48 26.49
C LYS A 30 -9.72 -6.95 26.44
N ASN A 31 -9.66 -6.34 25.26
CA ASN A 31 -9.69 -4.89 25.05
C ASN A 31 -10.85 -4.55 24.09
N GLN A 32 -12.06 -4.48 24.64
CA GLN A 32 -13.30 -4.32 23.88
C GLN A 32 -13.35 -2.99 23.11
N ASP A 33 -12.69 -1.95 23.62
CA ASP A 33 -12.45 -0.65 22.98
C ASP A 33 -11.63 -0.75 21.68
N MET A 34 -10.88 -1.84 21.50
CA MET A 34 -10.06 -2.09 20.31
C MET A 34 -10.75 -2.97 19.25
N LYS A 35 -12.06 -3.23 19.40
CA LYS A 35 -12.86 -4.02 18.43
C LYS A 35 -12.85 -3.45 17.02
N TRP A 36 -12.73 -2.13 16.88
CA TRP A 36 -12.65 -1.44 15.58
C TRP A 36 -11.52 -1.97 14.67
N ILE A 37 -10.47 -2.58 15.23
CA ILE A 37 -9.39 -3.22 14.46
C ILE A 37 -9.92 -4.36 13.57
N LYS A 38 -11.04 -5.00 13.96
CA LYS A 38 -11.70 -6.04 13.15
C LYS A 38 -12.67 -5.47 12.11
N GLU A 39 -13.08 -4.22 12.26
CA GLU A 39 -13.98 -3.53 11.32
C GLU A 39 -13.23 -2.97 10.11
N ILE A 40 -11.92 -2.75 10.24
CA ILE A 40 -11.06 -2.30 9.14
C ILE A 40 -10.59 -3.46 8.24
N SER A 41 -10.07 -3.12 7.07
CA SER A 41 -9.50 -4.08 6.13
C SER A 41 -8.43 -4.97 6.78
N SER A 42 -8.64 -6.28 6.72
CA SER A 42 -7.67 -7.28 7.20
C SER A 42 -6.28 -7.15 6.55
N LYS A 43 -6.22 -6.62 5.31
CA LYS A 43 -4.97 -6.35 4.60
C LYS A 43 -4.19 -5.21 5.25
N ALA A 44 -4.87 -4.15 5.69
CA ALA A 44 -4.23 -3.03 6.39
C ALA A 44 -3.63 -3.49 7.72
N THR A 45 -4.40 -4.25 8.52
CA THR A 45 -3.93 -4.82 9.78
C THR A 45 -2.74 -5.74 9.56
N LYS A 46 -2.81 -6.65 8.58
CA LYS A 46 -1.70 -7.55 8.24
C LYS A 46 -0.46 -6.78 7.81
N GLN A 47 -0.60 -5.75 6.97
CA GLN A 47 0.53 -4.94 6.51
C GLN A 47 1.23 -4.22 7.67
N ALA A 48 0.46 -3.68 8.63
CA ALA A 48 1.02 -3.06 9.83
C ALA A 48 1.85 -4.05 10.66
N ILE A 49 1.33 -5.27 10.86
CA ILE A 49 2.03 -6.34 11.59
C ILE A 49 3.32 -6.75 10.85
N MET A 50 3.26 -6.94 9.53
CA MET A 50 4.41 -7.33 8.71
C MET A 50 5.48 -6.22 8.65
N ASN A 51 5.10 -4.95 8.55
CA ASN A 51 6.04 -3.83 8.60
C ASN A 51 6.83 -3.81 9.91
N ARG A 52 6.15 -4.06 11.03
CA ARG A 52 6.78 -4.17 12.35
C ARG A 52 7.70 -5.38 12.42
N ASP A 53 7.22 -6.55 11.99
CA ASP A 53 8.03 -7.77 11.95
C ASP A 53 9.31 -7.60 11.14
N LYS A 54 9.23 -7.03 9.93
CA LYS A 54 10.40 -6.67 9.12
C LYS A 54 11.36 -5.75 9.85
N SER A 55 10.84 -4.73 10.52
CA SER A 55 11.68 -3.77 11.26
C SER A 55 12.46 -4.43 12.40
N PHE A 56 11.81 -5.33 13.16
CA PHE A 56 12.50 -6.10 14.19
C PHE A 56 13.50 -7.09 13.59
N ARG A 57 13.16 -7.80 12.51
CA ARG A 57 14.11 -8.66 11.79
C ARG A 57 15.36 -7.90 11.33
N ASP A 58 15.20 -6.72 10.74
CA ASP A 58 16.32 -5.87 10.31
C ASP A 58 17.19 -5.43 11.50
N PHE A 59 16.57 -5.11 12.64
CA PHE A 59 17.28 -4.77 13.87
C PHE A 59 18.12 -5.95 14.41
N PHE A 60 17.53 -7.14 14.51
CA PHE A 60 18.24 -8.34 14.97
C PHE A 60 19.35 -8.79 14.02
N LYS A 61 19.20 -8.50 12.72
CA LYS A 61 20.27 -8.69 11.72
C LYS A 61 21.37 -7.62 11.77
N LYS A 62 21.30 -6.66 12.71
CA LYS A 62 22.21 -5.51 12.83
C LYS A 62 22.29 -4.62 11.58
N ALA A 63 21.29 -4.71 10.69
CA ALA A 63 21.23 -3.87 9.48
C ALA A 63 20.67 -2.47 9.77
N LYS A 64 19.87 -2.34 10.83
CA LYS A 64 19.24 -1.08 11.26
C LYS A 64 19.23 -0.97 12.79
N GLY A 65 19.05 0.25 13.29
CA GLY A 65 18.85 0.50 14.72
C GLY A 65 17.50 0.00 15.24
N PHE A 66 17.28 0.16 16.55
CA PHE A 66 16.05 -0.30 17.20
C PHE A 66 14.78 0.25 16.52
N PRO A 67 13.73 -0.57 16.30
CA PRO A 67 12.52 -0.14 15.60
C PRO A 67 11.83 1.03 16.32
N LYS A 68 11.51 2.08 15.57
CA LYS A 68 10.78 3.26 16.07
C LYS A 68 9.46 3.40 15.34
N PHE A 69 8.44 3.92 16.02
CA PHE A 69 7.19 4.29 15.37
C PHE A 69 7.44 5.36 14.31
N LYS A 70 6.73 5.27 13.19
CA LYS A 70 6.83 6.29 12.15
C LYS A 70 6.18 7.60 12.61
N LYS A 71 6.78 8.75 12.28
CA LYS A 71 6.25 10.08 12.64
C LYS A 71 5.01 10.42 11.81
N LYS A 72 3.92 10.86 12.45
CA LYS A 72 2.63 11.20 11.79
C LYS A 72 2.78 12.16 10.60
N LYS A 73 3.60 13.21 10.73
CA LYS A 73 3.78 14.25 9.70
C LYS A 73 4.55 13.83 8.43
N ASN A 74 5.27 12.71 8.47
CA ASN A 74 6.05 12.21 7.32
C ASN A 74 5.46 10.90 6.80
N GLN A 75 4.14 10.75 6.86
CA GLN A 75 3.44 9.55 6.39
C GLN A 75 2.90 9.76 4.98
N ASP A 76 3.55 9.15 3.98
CA ASP A 76 2.90 8.81 2.70
C ASP A 76 2.17 7.46 2.88
N VAL A 77 1.27 7.40 3.86
CA VAL A 77 0.50 6.18 4.12
C VAL A 77 -0.62 6.11 3.11
N LYS A 78 -0.49 5.14 2.21
CA LYS A 78 -1.50 4.84 1.21
C LYS A 78 -2.27 3.59 1.64
N ALA A 79 -3.58 3.66 1.58
CA ALA A 79 -4.46 2.53 1.85
C ALA A 79 -4.59 1.70 0.57
N TYR A 80 -4.09 0.47 0.62
CA TYR A 80 -4.15 -0.47 -0.49
C TYR A 80 -5.43 -1.30 -0.42
N PHE A 81 -6.19 -1.36 -1.51
CA PHE A 81 -7.39 -2.16 -1.63
C PHE A 81 -7.29 -3.10 -2.85
N PRO A 82 -7.01 -4.40 -2.63
CA PRO A 82 -7.05 -5.37 -3.71
C PRO A 82 -8.49 -5.60 -4.18
N LYS A 83 -8.68 -5.92 -5.47
CA LYS A 83 -9.96 -6.40 -5.97
C LYS A 83 -10.18 -7.85 -5.50
N ASN A 84 -11.15 -8.07 -4.61
CA ASN A 84 -11.50 -9.42 -4.15
C ASN A 84 -12.88 -9.86 -4.64
N ASN A 85 -13.81 -8.91 -4.84
CA ASN A 85 -15.17 -9.16 -5.30
C ASN A 85 -15.38 -8.69 -6.74
N LYS A 86 -16.39 -9.24 -7.42
CA LYS A 86 -16.76 -8.86 -8.79
C LYS A 86 -17.07 -7.36 -8.94
N THR A 87 -17.71 -6.77 -7.92
CA THR A 87 -18.10 -5.34 -7.93
C THR A 87 -17.05 -4.40 -7.33
N ASP A 88 -15.96 -4.95 -6.82
CA ASP A 88 -14.87 -4.10 -6.34
C ASP A 88 -14.27 -3.38 -7.54
N TRP A 89 -14.01 -2.08 -7.36
CA TRP A 89 -13.46 -1.20 -8.38
C TRP A 89 -14.32 -1.09 -9.64
N THR A 90 -15.65 -1.20 -9.53
CA THR A 90 -16.55 -0.76 -10.61
C THR A 90 -16.31 0.73 -10.86
N ILE A 91 -15.99 1.07 -12.11
CA ILE A 91 -15.70 2.44 -12.55
C ILE A 91 -16.89 2.95 -13.36
N GLU A 92 -17.39 4.11 -12.99
CA GLU A 92 -18.33 4.90 -13.76
C GLU A 92 -17.75 6.30 -13.99
N ARG A 93 -18.34 7.06 -14.93
CA ARG A 93 -17.84 8.37 -15.34
C ARG A 93 -17.41 9.27 -14.17
N HIS A 94 -18.23 9.40 -13.12
CA HIS A 94 -17.95 10.31 -12.00
C HIS A 94 -17.78 9.63 -10.65
N ARG A 95 -17.63 8.30 -10.60
CA ARG A 95 -17.49 7.58 -9.33
C ARG A 95 -16.83 6.22 -9.51
N VAL A 96 -16.23 5.73 -8.43
CA VAL A 96 -15.65 4.39 -8.36
C VAL A 96 -16.14 3.67 -7.11
N LYS A 97 -16.30 2.36 -7.18
CA LYS A 97 -16.68 1.53 -6.04
C LYS A 97 -15.43 0.99 -5.35
N ILE A 98 -14.98 1.63 -4.27
CA ILE A 98 -13.79 1.19 -3.53
C ILE A 98 -14.18 0.08 -2.55
N PRO A 99 -13.39 -1.01 -2.42
CA PRO A 99 -13.66 -2.05 -1.42
C PRO A 99 -13.80 -1.46 -0.02
N THR A 100 -14.75 -1.96 0.78
CA THR A 100 -15.11 -1.48 2.13
C THR A 100 -15.68 -0.05 2.23
N LEU A 101 -15.30 0.87 1.32
CA LEU A 101 -15.76 2.27 1.34
C LEU A 101 -17.01 2.52 0.45
N GLY A 102 -17.32 1.61 -0.47
CA GLY A 102 -18.47 1.74 -1.36
C GLY A 102 -18.25 2.76 -2.48
N TRP A 103 -19.32 3.41 -2.92
CA TRP A 103 -19.27 4.39 -4.01
C TRP A 103 -18.64 5.71 -3.56
N VAL A 104 -17.57 6.10 -4.23
CA VAL A 104 -16.86 7.37 -3.99
C VAL A 104 -16.91 8.21 -5.25
N ARG A 105 -17.37 9.45 -5.12
CA ARG A 105 -17.40 10.42 -6.22
C ARG A 105 -15.99 10.88 -6.56
N LEU A 106 -15.65 10.87 -7.84
CA LEU A 106 -14.41 11.45 -8.35
C LEU A 106 -14.61 12.93 -8.70
N LYS A 107 -13.61 13.75 -8.38
CA LYS A 107 -13.57 15.15 -8.84
C LYS A 107 -13.22 15.22 -10.32
N GLU A 108 -12.21 14.45 -10.71
CA GLU A 108 -11.70 14.33 -12.07
C GLU A 108 -12.23 13.05 -12.71
N PHE A 109 -12.52 13.08 -14.02
CA PHE A 109 -13.07 11.95 -14.76
C PHE A 109 -12.37 11.79 -16.11
N GLY A 110 -12.40 10.57 -16.67
CA GLY A 110 -11.83 10.26 -17.98
C GLY A 110 -10.40 9.70 -17.94
N TYR A 111 -9.70 9.76 -16.81
CA TYR A 111 -8.35 9.19 -16.67
C TYR A 111 -8.31 7.67 -16.57
N ILE A 112 -9.37 7.07 -16.04
CA ILE A 112 -9.46 5.63 -15.85
C ILE A 112 -10.47 5.11 -16.89
N PRO A 113 -10.05 4.25 -17.82
CA PRO A 113 -10.96 3.76 -18.85
C PRO A 113 -12.14 3.01 -18.23
N ILE A 114 -13.32 3.26 -18.76
CA ILE A 114 -14.53 2.52 -18.37
C ILE A 114 -14.36 1.09 -18.93
N ASN A 115 -14.80 0.09 -18.17
CA ASN A 115 -14.67 -1.34 -18.48
C ASN A 115 -13.24 -1.92 -18.41
N SER A 116 -12.28 -1.21 -17.83
CA SER A 116 -10.95 -1.78 -17.56
C SER A 116 -10.98 -2.96 -16.58
N VAL A 117 -10.06 -3.92 -16.78
CA VAL A 117 -9.84 -5.01 -15.83
C VAL A 117 -8.97 -4.50 -14.68
N VAL A 118 -9.62 -4.01 -13.62
CA VAL A 118 -8.93 -3.55 -12.42
C VAL A 118 -8.33 -4.71 -11.61
N LYS A 119 -7.08 -4.57 -11.15
CA LYS A 119 -6.43 -5.50 -10.20
C LYS A 119 -6.48 -5.01 -8.77
N SER A 120 -6.23 -3.72 -8.57
CA SER A 120 -6.20 -3.11 -7.25
C SER A 120 -6.30 -1.60 -7.37
N GLY A 121 -6.41 -0.93 -6.23
CA GLY A 121 -6.15 0.49 -6.19
C GLY A 121 -5.70 0.93 -4.81
N THR A 122 -5.28 2.18 -4.77
CA THR A 122 -4.62 2.77 -3.63
C THR A 122 -5.19 4.16 -3.39
N VAL A 123 -5.63 4.42 -2.16
CA VAL A 123 -6.08 5.74 -1.72
C VAL A 123 -4.98 6.40 -0.91
N SER A 124 -4.62 7.64 -1.26
CA SER A 124 -3.63 8.45 -0.54
C SER A 124 -4.22 9.80 -0.16
N GLN A 125 -3.60 10.45 0.84
CA GLN A 125 -3.95 11.81 1.25
C GLN A 125 -2.74 12.72 1.10
N LYS A 126 -2.91 13.87 0.44
CA LYS A 126 -1.88 14.91 0.28
C LYS A 126 -2.53 16.29 0.36
N ALA A 127 -1.99 17.17 1.21
CA ALA A 127 -2.50 18.53 1.40
C ALA A 127 -4.03 18.57 1.60
N ASP A 128 -4.53 17.77 2.54
CA ASP A 128 -5.96 17.61 2.88
C ASP A 128 -6.87 17.16 1.73
N ARG A 129 -6.29 16.64 0.65
CA ARG A 129 -7.02 16.06 -0.48
C ARG A 129 -6.77 14.57 -0.57
N TYR A 130 -7.80 13.83 -0.95
CA TYR A 130 -7.73 12.40 -1.20
C TYR A 130 -7.56 12.13 -2.69
N TYR A 131 -6.69 11.19 -3.00
CA TYR A 131 -6.39 10.75 -4.36
C TYR A 131 -6.57 9.24 -4.43
N VAL A 132 -6.99 8.75 -5.60
CA VAL A 132 -7.13 7.32 -5.87
C VAL A 132 -6.31 6.97 -7.11
N SER A 133 -5.47 5.96 -6.98
CA SER A 133 -4.72 5.36 -8.09
C SER A 133 -5.27 3.96 -8.31
N ILE A 134 -5.68 3.64 -9.55
CA ILE A 134 -6.23 2.33 -9.89
C ILE A 134 -5.27 1.62 -10.83
N LEU A 135 -4.89 0.40 -10.47
CA LEU A 135 -4.09 -0.48 -11.31
C LEU A 135 -5.03 -1.30 -12.20
N VAL A 136 -4.93 -1.08 -13.51
CA VAL A 136 -5.68 -1.79 -14.54
C VAL A 136 -4.75 -2.67 -15.36
N GLU A 137 -5.25 -3.79 -15.86
CA GLU A 137 -4.65 -4.44 -17.02
C GLU A 137 -4.95 -3.59 -18.25
N ASP A 138 -3.92 -3.41 -19.06
CA ASP A 138 -3.98 -2.74 -20.35
C ASP A 138 -3.41 -3.71 -21.38
N ASP A 139 -4.17 -3.93 -22.46
CA ASP A 139 -3.81 -4.88 -23.52
C ASP A 139 -2.89 -4.20 -24.56
N TYR A 140 -2.04 -3.28 -24.10
CA TYR A 140 -1.18 -2.48 -24.95
C TYR A 140 -0.26 -3.38 -25.77
N ILE A 141 -0.51 -3.45 -27.07
CA ILE A 141 0.34 -4.13 -28.03
C ILE A 141 1.43 -3.15 -28.44
N GLU A 142 2.66 -3.44 -28.04
CA GLU A 142 3.83 -2.68 -28.46
C GLU A 142 4.03 -2.88 -29.97
N VAL A 143 3.69 -1.87 -30.77
CA VAL A 143 4.02 -1.85 -32.19
C VAL A 143 5.46 -1.38 -32.35
N SER A 144 6.42 -2.23 -31.95
CA SER A 144 7.82 -1.96 -32.24
C SER A 144 8.08 -2.25 -33.71
N LYS A 145 8.27 -1.22 -34.53
CA LYS A 145 8.99 -1.38 -35.79
C LYS A 145 10.47 -1.53 -35.41
N SER A 146 11.03 -2.73 -35.59
CA SER A 146 12.47 -2.93 -35.42
C SER A 146 13.20 -2.10 -36.49
N THR A 147 13.71 -0.95 -36.10
CA THR A 147 14.76 -0.27 -36.85
C THR A 147 16.07 -0.90 -36.40
N ASN A 148 16.83 -1.54 -37.27
CA ASN A 148 18.17 -2.07 -36.96
C ASN A 148 19.21 -0.94 -36.72
N GLU A 149 18.75 0.22 -36.31
CA GLU A 149 19.50 1.45 -36.10
C GLU A 149 19.70 1.63 -34.59
N GLY A 150 20.95 1.85 -34.18
CA GLY A 150 21.25 2.19 -32.79
C GLY A 150 20.74 3.60 -32.48
N VAL A 151 20.03 3.76 -31.37
CA VAL A 151 19.62 5.08 -30.86
C VAL A 151 20.53 5.45 -29.70
N GLY A 152 21.28 6.54 -29.85
CA GLY A 152 22.02 7.17 -28.75
C GLY A 152 21.11 8.08 -27.96
N ILE A 153 21.18 8.04 -26.63
CA ILE A 153 20.45 8.95 -25.74
C ILE A 153 21.47 9.59 -24.79
N ASP A 154 21.69 10.89 -24.91
CA ASP A 154 22.54 11.68 -24.02
C ASP A 154 21.69 12.57 -23.10
N LEU A 155 21.97 12.54 -21.79
CA LEU A 155 21.22 13.30 -20.79
C LEU A 155 22.08 14.47 -20.30
N GLY A 156 21.69 15.69 -20.66
CA GLY A 156 22.44 16.91 -20.37
C GLY A 156 21.79 17.81 -19.32
N VAL A 157 22.59 18.76 -18.83
CA VAL A 157 22.13 19.82 -17.91
C VAL A 157 21.47 20.96 -18.70
N LYS A 158 21.98 21.24 -19.91
CA LYS A 158 21.42 22.26 -20.83
C LYS A 158 20.24 21.73 -21.61
N GLU A 159 20.33 20.48 -22.08
CA GLU A 159 19.25 19.77 -22.76
C GLU A 159 18.99 18.46 -22.04
N PHE A 160 17.74 18.24 -21.62
CA PHE A 160 17.37 17.12 -20.76
C PHE A 160 17.66 15.76 -21.39
N ALA A 161 17.37 15.61 -22.69
CA ALA A 161 17.68 14.41 -23.46
C ALA A 161 17.91 14.79 -24.94
N LEU A 162 19.04 14.34 -25.49
CA LEU A 162 19.39 14.42 -26.90
C LEU A 162 19.40 12.99 -27.47
N CYS A 163 18.64 12.76 -28.54
CA CYS A 163 18.60 11.46 -29.23
C CYS A 163 19.29 11.56 -30.59
N SER A 164 20.18 10.61 -30.92
CA SER A 164 20.95 10.54 -32.17
C SER A 164 20.87 9.19 -32.83
#